data_AF-A0A1L8G3U0-F1
#
_entry.id   AF-A0A1L8G3U0-F1
#
_cell.length_a   1.000
_cell.length_b   1.000
_cell.length_c   1.000
_cell.angle_alpha   90.00
_cell.angle_beta   90.00
_cell.angle_gamma   90.00
#
_symmetry.space_group_name_H-M   'P 1'
#
loop_
_entity.id
_entity.type
_entity.pdbx_description
1 polymer ?
#
loop_
_entity_poly.entity_id
_entity_poly.type
_entity_poly.pdbx_seq_one_letter_code
_entity_poly.pdbx_strand_id
1 'polypeptide(L)'
;MSQDERAKQILKGFKLNWMNLRDAETGKILWQGTEDLSIPGVEHEARVPKKILKCKAVSRELNFSSAEQMEKFRLEQKVYFKGQCLEEWFFEFGFVIPNSMNTWQSLIEAAPESQMMPANVLTGNVVIETTFFDDDLLVSTSRVRLFYV
;
A
#
# COMPACT_ATOMS: atom_id res chain seq x y z
N MET A 1 25.39 0.00 14.74
CA MET A 1 24.24 -0.84 14.38
C MET A 1 24.30 -1.11 12.90
N SER A 2 24.18 -2.36 12.48
CA SER A 2 24.12 -2.73 11.07
C SER A 2 22.81 -2.26 10.42
N GLN A 3 22.77 -2.18 9.08
CA GLN A 3 21.54 -1.90 8.34
C GLN A 3 20.44 -2.92 8.66
N ASP A 4 20.77 -4.21 8.72
CA ASP A 4 19.83 -5.28 9.06
C ASP A 4 19.22 -5.12 10.46
N GLU A 5 20.01 -4.74 11.45
CA GLU A 5 19.51 -4.48 12.81
C GLU A 5 18.59 -3.27 12.83
N ARG A 6 18.92 -2.20 12.08
CA ARG A 6 18.08 -1.02 11.97
C ARG A 6 16.73 -1.35 11.33
N ALA A 7 16.72 -2.08 10.23
CA ALA A 7 15.50 -2.49 9.52
C ALA A 7 14.57 -3.30 10.45
N LYS A 8 15.14 -4.26 11.19
CA LYS A 8 14.38 -5.06 12.17
C LYS A 8 13.80 -4.23 13.30
N GLN A 9 14.52 -3.21 13.78
CA GLN A 9 14.00 -2.30 14.82
C GLN A 9 12.85 -1.45 14.29
N ILE A 10 12.99 -0.84 13.11
CA ILE A 10 11.91 -0.07 12.48
C ILE A 10 10.68 -0.96 12.30
N LEU A 11 10.84 -2.15 11.70
CA LEU A 11 9.73 -3.08 11.49
C LEU A 11 9.04 -3.48 12.80
N LYS A 12 9.80 -3.76 13.87
CA LYS A 12 9.24 -4.09 15.18
C LYS A 12 8.40 -2.93 15.78
N GLY A 13 8.79 -1.71 15.49
CA GLY A 13 8.13 -0.48 15.97
C GLY A 13 7.09 0.09 15.01
N PHE A 14 6.93 -0.48 13.82
CA PHE A 14 6.02 0.01 12.78
C PHE A 14 4.70 -0.74 12.82
N LYS A 15 3.60 -0.01 12.61
CA LYS A 15 2.27 -0.60 12.48
C LYS A 15 1.42 0.21 11.51
N LEU A 16 0.80 -0.46 10.54
CA LEU A 16 -0.31 0.14 9.79
C LEU A 16 -1.58 -0.01 10.63
N ASN A 17 -2.16 1.11 11.07
CA ASN A 17 -3.32 1.13 11.96
C ASN A 17 -4.63 0.95 11.18
N TRP A 18 -4.74 1.64 10.05
CA TRP A 18 -5.88 1.53 9.14
C TRP A 18 -5.54 2.08 7.77
N MET A 19 -6.36 1.71 6.78
CA MET A 19 -6.30 2.25 5.42
C MET A 19 -7.71 2.49 4.89
N ASN A 20 -7.88 3.54 4.10
CA ASN A 20 -9.08 3.74 3.29
C ASN A 20 -8.77 4.08 1.84
N LEU A 21 -9.72 3.75 0.97
CA LEU A 21 -9.72 4.08 -0.45
C LEU A 21 -10.99 4.84 -0.78
N ARG A 22 -10.84 5.97 -1.46
CA ARG A 22 -11.92 6.85 -1.91
C ARG A 22 -11.81 7.09 -3.40
N ASP A 23 -12.95 7.25 -4.03
CA ASP A 23 -13.01 7.84 -5.37
C ASP A 23 -12.47 9.28 -5.29
N ALA A 24 -11.44 9.61 -6.06
CA ALA A 24 -10.77 10.90 -5.95
C ALA A 24 -11.60 12.08 -6.47
N GLU A 25 -12.56 11.84 -7.38
CA GLU A 25 -13.43 12.88 -7.91
C GLU A 25 -14.58 13.20 -6.94
N THR A 26 -15.15 12.16 -6.33
CA THR A 26 -16.37 12.30 -5.49
C THR A 26 -16.10 12.30 -3.98
N GLY A 27 -14.91 11.88 -3.53
CA GLY A 27 -14.56 11.70 -2.12
C GLY A 27 -15.27 10.52 -1.44
N LYS A 28 -16.08 9.76 -2.19
CA LYS A 28 -16.86 8.63 -1.67
C LYS A 28 -15.95 7.49 -1.25
N ILE A 29 -16.17 6.98 -0.04
CA ILE A 29 -15.47 5.79 0.46
C ILE A 29 -15.85 4.57 -0.39
N LEU A 30 -14.83 3.89 -0.90
CA LEU A 30 -14.94 2.64 -1.65
C LEU A 30 -14.59 1.45 -0.76
N TRP A 31 -13.56 1.58 0.06
CA TRP A 31 -13.08 0.50 0.93
C TRP A 31 -12.38 1.06 2.16
N GLN A 32 -12.43 0.31 3.27
CA GLN A 32 -11.70 0.58 4.50
C GLN A 32 -11.24 -0.74 5.12
N GLY A 33 -10.09 -0.73 5.78
CA GLY A 33 -9.56 -1.86 6.53
C GLY A 33 -8.72 -1.42 7.71
N THR A 34 -8.70 -2.24 8.75
CA THR A 34 -7.94 -2.01 10.00
C THR A 34 -6.85 -3.06 10.23
N GLU A 35 -6.67 -3.97 9.27
CA GLU A 35 -5.61 -4.98 9.31
C GLU A 35 -4.26 -4.33 9.04
N ASP A 36 -3.21 -4.83 9.71
CA ASP A 36 -1.85 -4.38 9.47
C ASP A 36 -1.26 -5.07 8.23
N LEU A 37 -1.49 -4.44 7.08
CA LEU A 37 -1.02 -4.92 5.78
C LEU A 37 0.50 -4.73 5.57
N SER A 38 1.24 -4.20 6.56
CA SER A 38 2.71 -4.06 6.47
C SER A 38 3.47 -5.32 6.92
N ILE A 39 2.77 -6.27 7.55
CA ILE A 39 3.36 -7.51 8.08
C ILE A 39 3.90 -8.38 6.93
N PRO A 40 5.20 -8.72 6.92
CA PRO A 40 5.80 -9.58 5.90
C PRO A 40 5.55 -11.07 6.18
N GLY A 41 5.85 -11.93 5.20
CA GLY A 41 5.80 -13.38 5.35
C GLY A 41 4.41 -14.01 5.32
N VAL A 42 3.36 -13.20 5.22
CA VAL A 42 1.98 -13.63 4.99
C VAL A 42 1.44 -12.96 3.73
N GLU A 43 0.50 -13.63 3.06
CA GLU A 43 -0.28 -13.02 1.98
C GLU A 43 -1.62 -12.55 2.55
N HIS A 44 -1.80 -11.25 2.62
CA HIS A 44 -3.04 -10.63 3.10
C HIS A 44 -4.12 -10.69 2.02
N GLU A 45 -5.38 -10.54 2.41
CA GLU A 45 -6.50 -10.38 1.46
C GLU A 45 -7.18 -9.03 1.63
N ALA A 46 -7.59 -8.41 0.51
CA ALA A 46 -8.49 -7.27 0.52
C ALA A 46 -9.63 -7.47 -0.47
N ARG A 47 -10.87 -7.31 0.01
CA ARG A 47 -12.09 -7.39 -0.79
C ARG A 47 -12.60 -5.99 -1.10
N VAL A 48 -12.33 -5.52 -2.31
CA VAL A 48 -12.66 -4.16 -2.76
C VAL A 48 -13.85 -4.19 -3.74
N PRO A 49 -14.73 -3.17 -3.77
CA PRO A 49 -15.89 -3.22 -4.64
C PRO A 49 -15.49 -3.01 -6.11
N LYS A 50 -16.07 -3.76 -7.03
CA LYS A 50 -15.75 -3.69 -8.48
C LYS A 50 -15.80 -2.29 -9.09
N LYS A 51 -16.63 -1.41 -8.54
CA LYS A 51 -16.74 0.00 -8.98
C LYS A 51 -15.43 0.78 -8.88
N ILE A 52 -14.46 0.33 -8.06
CA ILE A 52 -13.14 0.98 -7.94
C ILE A 52 -12.39 1.00 -9.29
N LEU A 53 -12.62 -0.01 -10.14
CA LEU A 53 -12.02 -0.11 -11.47
C LEU A 53 -12.58 0.92 -12.47
N LYS A 54 -13.63 1.65 -12.09
CA LYS A 54 -14.23 2.72 -12.92
C LYS A 54 -13.77 4.11 -12.47
N CYS A 55 -13.03 4.22 -11.37
CA CYS A 55 -12.52 5.49 -10.89
C CYS A 55 -11.35 5.92 -11.78
N LYS A 56 -11.33 7.19 -12.21
CA LYS A 56 -10.16 7.74 -12.92
C LYS A 56 -8.93 7.83 -12.02
N ALA A 57 -9.15 8.09 -10.74
CA ALA A 57 -8.14 8.03 -9.71
C ALA A 57 -8.76 7.62 -8.38
N VAL A 58 -7.94 6.99 -7.53
CA VAL A 58 -8.29 6.58 -6.17
C VAL A 58 -7.43 7.37 -5.21
N SER A 59 -8.08 8.07 -4.27
CA SER A 59 -7.39 8.67 -3.13
C SER A 59 -7.25 7.61 -2.04
N ARG A 60 -6.01 7.36 -1.61
CA ARG A 60 -5.69 6.43 -0.52
C ARG A 60 -5.27 7.23 0.69
N GLU A 61 -5.79 6.87 1.86
CA GLU A 61 -5.26 7.31 3.13
C GLU A 61 -4.73 6.10 3.91
N LEU A 62 -3.47 6.18 4.33
CA LEU A 62 -2.83 5.24 5.25
C LEU A 62 -2.66 5.92 6.59
N ASN A 63 -3.00 5.24 7.68
CA ASN A 63 -2.59 5.68 9.00
C ASN A 63 -1.64 4.66 9.59
N PHE A 64 -0.48 5.15 10.02
CA PHE A 64 0.57 4.29 10.57
C PHE A 64 1.17 4.93 11.80
N SER A 65 1.75 4.07 12.64
CA SER A 65 2.55 4.47 13.78
C SER A 65 3.96 3.94 13.62
N SER A 66 4.94 4.70 14.11
CA SER A 66 6.34 4.27 14.15
C SER A 66 6.94 4.64 15.50
N ALA A 67 7.47 3.67 16.23
CA ALA A 67 8.28 3.92 17.42
C ALA A 67 9.63 4.56 17.04
N GLU A 68 10.21 4.11 15.93
CA GLU A 68 11.49 4.59 15.43
C GLU A 68 11.32 5.84 14.56
N GLN A 69 12.30 6.74 14.60
CA GLN A 69 12.45 7.82 13.62
C GLN A 69 12.74 7.21 12.24
N MET A 70 12.31 7.85 11.16
CA MET A 70 12.79 7.56 9.81
C MET A 70 13.16 8.87 9.11
N GLU A 71 14.25 8.87 8.36
CA GLU A 71 14.72 10.06 7.64
C GLU A 71 13.89 10.30 6.38
N LYS A 72 13.63 9.23 5.62
CA LYS A 72 12.94 9.31 4.34
C LYS A 72 12.05 8.10 4.11
N PHE A 73 10.96 8.03 4.89
CA PHE A 73 9.97 6.97 4.75
C PHE A 73 9.31 7.03 3.36
N ARG A 74 9.33 5.92 2.64
CA ARG A 74 8.76 5.80 1.29
C ARG A 74 8.26 4.38 1.02
N LEU A 75 7.37 4.26 0.03
CA LEU A 75 6.84 3.00 -0.46
C LEU A 75 7.15 2.83 -1.94
N GLU A 76 7.50 1.61 -2.30
CA GLU A 76 7.45 1.12 -3.67
C GLU A 76 6.36 0.05 -3.74
N GLN A 77 5.47 0.16 -4.72
CA GLN A 77 4.40 -0.80 -4.91
C GLN A 77 4.42 -1.36 -6.31
N LYS A 78 4.31 -2.68 -6.41
CA LYS A 78 4.22 -3.39 -7.69
C LYS A 78 2.89 -4.12 -7.77
N VAL A 79 2.17 -3.88 -8.86
CA VAL A 79 0.90 -4.56 -9.13
C VAL A 79 1.16 -5.75 -10.04
N TYR A 80 1.02 -6.94 -9.49
CA TYR A 80 1.19 -8.19 -10.23
C TYR A 80 -0.16 -8.75 -10.67
N PHE A 81 -0.26 -9.16 -11.92
CA PHE A 81 -1.33 -10.00 -12.43
C PHE A 81 -0.76 -11.31 -12.95
N LYS A 82 -1.13 -12.43 -12.31
CA LYS A 82 -0.61 -13.78 -12.65
C LYS A 82 0.93 -13.83 -12.73
N GLY A 83 1.61 -13.10 -11.84
CA GLY A 83 3.08 -13.05 -11.75
C GLY A 83 3.75 -12.06 -12.72
N GLN A 84 3.01 -11.41 -13.62
CA GLN A 84 3.53 -10.33 -14.46
C GLN A 84 3.31 -8.98 -13.78
N CYS A 85 4.36 -8.16 -13.68
CA CYS A 85 4.25 -6.80 -13.16
C CYS A 85 3.56 -5.91 -14.20
N LEU A 86 2.42 -5.34 -13.85
CA LEU A 86 1.64 -4.46 -14.72
C LEU A 86 1.99 -2.99 -14.48
N GLU A 87 2.13 -2.61 -13.20
CA GLU A 87 2.35 -1.23 -12.78
C GLU A 87 3.34 -1.17 -11.61
N GLU A 88 4.09 -0.08 -11.55
CA GLU A 88 4.95 0.26 -10.43
C GLU A 88 4.59 1.68 -9.94
N TRP A 89 4.39 1.84 -8.64
CA TRP A 89 4.05 3.10 -8.01
C TRP A 89 5.07 3.45 -6.94
N PHE A 90 5.43 4.73 -6.87
CA PHE A 90 6.41 5.26 -5.93
C PHE A 90 5.77 6.37 -5.10
N PHE A 91 5.83 6.25 -3.78
CA PHE A 91 5.24 7.23 -2.86
C PHE A 91 6.27 7.61 -1.79
N GLU A 92 6.47 8.91 -1.57
CA GLU A 92 7.35 9.42 -0.53
C GLU A 92 6.52 10.12 0.55
N PHE A 93 6.74 9.73 1.82
CA PHE A 93 6.20 10.43 2.98
C PHE A 93 7.22 11.43 3.54
N GLY A 94 8.49 11.02 3.61
CA GLY A 94 9.58 11.81 4.17
C GLY A 94 9.85 11.49 5.64
N PHE A 95 10.19 12.52 6.40
CA PHE A 95 10.62 12.36 7.80
C PHE A 95 9.49 11.86 8.71
N VAL A 96 9.77 10.86 9.53
CA VAL A 96 8.85 10.31 10.54
C VAL A 96 9.41 10.57 11.93
N ILE A 97 8.64 11.30 12.73
CA ILE A 97 8.97 11.58 14.14
C ILE A 97 8.92 10.26 14.95
N PRO A 98 9.86 9.98 15.86
CA PRO A 98 9.79 8.79 16.71
C PRO A 98 8.55 8.81 17.61
N ASN A 99 7.96 7.64 17.84
CA ASN A 99 6.70 7.44 18.58
C ASN A 99 5.52 8.28 18.04
N SER A 100 5.49 8.53 16.73
CA SER A 100 4.41 9.28 16.10
C SER A 100 3.33 8.38 15.52
N MET A 101 2.18 9.00 15.27
CA MET A 101 1.09 8.45 14.46
C MET A 101 0.82 9.46 13.35
N ASN A 102 0.79 8.98 12.10
CA ASN A 102 0.67 9.82 10.93
C ASN A 102 -0.46 9.32 10.05
N THR A 103 -1.15 10.26 9.40
CA THR A 103 -2.06 9.97 8.28
C THR A 103 -1.41 10.48 7.00
N TRP A 104 -1.28 9.60 6.02
CA TRP A 104 -0.64 9.86 4.74
C TRP A 104 -1.63 9.64 3.61
N GLN A 105 -1.90 10.70 2.86
CA GLN A 105 -2.74 10.65 1.68
C GLN A 105 -1.87 10.49 0.42
N SER A 106 -2.27 9.60 -0.48
CA SER A 106 -1.65 9.40 -1.80
C SER A 106 -2.73 9.34 -2.88
N LEU A 107 -2.40 9.79 -4.09
CA LEU A 107 -3.27 9.64 -5.25
C LEU A 107 -2.75 8.49 -6.12
N ILE A 108 -3.63 7.59 -6.53
CA ILE A 108 -3.34 6.49 -7.46
C ILE A 108 -4.16 6.75 -8.73
N GLU A 109 -3.48 7.05 -9.83
CA GLU A 109 -4.14 7.25 -11.12
C GLU A 109 -4.42 5.90 -11.79
N ALA A 110 -5.59 5.78 -12.42
CA ALA A 110 -5.93 4.58 -13.15
C ALA A 110 -5.19 4.51 -14.49
N ALA A 111 -4.81 3.30 -14.90
CA ALA A 111 -4.39 3.03 -16.26
C ALA A 111 -5.51 3.40 -17.26
N PRO A 112 -5.17 3.73 -18.52
CA PRO A 112 -6.15 4.00 -19.56
C PRO A 112 -7.20 2.88 -19.68
N GLU A 113 -8.47 3.23 -19.94
CA GLU A 113 -9.57 2.26 -20.01
C GLU A 113 -9.32 1.11 -20.99
N SER A 114 -8.60 1.37 -22.09
CA SER A 114 -8.23 0.36 -23.09
C SER A 114 -7.32 -0.75 -22.56
N GLN A 115 -6.64 -0.52 -21.43
CA GLN A 115 -5.76 -1.47 -20.75
C GLN A 115 -6.43 -2.14 -19.55
N MET A 116 -7.64 -1.69 -19.17
CA MET A 116 -8.34 -2.20 -18.00
C MET A 116 -8.98 -3.55 -18.28
N MET A 117 -8.56 -4.56 -17.52
CA MET A 117 -9.15 -5.88 -17.58
C MET A 117 -10.47 -5.95 -16.78
N PRO A 118 -11.43 -6.78 -17.21
CA PRO A 118 -12.68 -7.00 -16.47
C PRO A 118 -12.45 -7.54 -15.04
N ALA A 119 -13.31 -7.14 -14.10
CA ALA A 119 -13.18 -7.52 -12.69
C ALA A 119 -13.20 -9.04 -12.43
N ASN A 120 -13.95 -9.80 -13.23
CA ASN A 120 -14.00 -11.27 -13.15
C ASN A 120 -12.69 -11.94 -13.58
N VAL A 121 -11.86 -11.26 -14.36
CA VAL A 121 -10.51 -11.72 -14.73
C VAL A 121 -9.51 -11.34 -13.65
N LEU A 122 -9.61 -10.12 -13.10
CA LEU A 122 -8.70 -9.58 -12.10
C LEU A 122 -8.87 -10.22 -10.71
N THR A 123 -10.10 -10.51 -10.30
CA THR A 123 -10.41 -10.95 -8.94
C THR A 123 -9.64 -12.21 -8.55
N GLY A 124 -8.95 -12.14 -7.40
CA GLY A 124 -8.09 -13.21 -6.89
C GLY A 124 -6.76 -13.39 -7.62
N ASN A 125 -6.54 -12.73 -8.75
CA ASN A 125 -5.33 -12.86 -9.58
C ASN A 125 -4.38 -11.67 -9.47
N VAL A 126 -4.84 -10.57 -8.88
CA VAL A 126 -4.04 -9.37 -8.61
C VAL A 126 -3.40 -9.46 -7.23
N VAL A 127 -2.10 -9.22 -7.16
CA VAL A 127 -1.34 -9.10 -5.92
C VAL A 127 -0.60 -7.77 -5.94
N ILE A 128 -0.81 -6.94 -4.92
CA ILE A 128 0.01 -5.76 -4.69
C ILE A 128 1.13 -6.15 -3.74
N GLU A 129 2.36 -6.07 -4.22
CA GLU A 129 3.55 -6.13 -3.38
C GLU A 129 3.90 -4.71 -2.93
N THR A 130 4.08 -4.50 -1.63
CA THR A 130 4.46 -3.21 -1.06
C THR A 130 5.78 -3.37 -0.33
N THR A 131 6.75 -2.55 -0.72
CA THR A 131 8.07 -2.50 -0.11
C THR A 131 8.21 -1.18 0.64
N PHE A 132 8.54 -1.28 1.92
CA PHE A 132 8.68 -0.16 2.86
C PHE A 132 10.16 0.16 3.03
N PHE A 133 10.52 1.43 2.85
CA PHE A 133 11.90 1.89 2.97
C PHE A 133 12.03 3.08 3.91
N ASP A 134 13.19 3.17 4.57
CA ASP A 134 13.74 4.42 5.10
C ASP A 134 14.97 4.79 4.26
N ASP A 135 14.80 5.75 3.34
CA ASP A 135 15.77 6.04 2.28
C ASP A 135 16.13 4.79 1.45
N ASP A 136 17.37 4.31 1.46
CA ASP A 136 17.77 3.07 0.77
C ASP A 136 17.60 1.80 1.63
N LEU A 137 17.22 1.95 2.91
CA LEU A 137 17.09 0.84 3.83
C LEU A 137 15.75 0.12 3.63
N LEU A 138 15.79 -1.12 3.13
CA LEU A 138 14.63 -2.01 3.08
C LEU A 138 14.19 -2.40 4.49
N VAL A 139 12.95 -2.05 4.86
CA VAL A 139 12.35 -2.37 6.18
C VAL A 139 11.49 -3.62 6.11
N SER A 140 10.59 -3.70 5.13
CA SER A 140 9.63 -4.81 4.98
C SER A 140 9.16 -4.93 3.54
N THR A 141 8.77 -6.14 3.16
CA THR A 141 8.02 -6.40 1.94
C THR A 141 6.78 -7.20 2.30
N SER A 142 5.59 -6.66 2.01
CA SER A 142 4.31 -7.32 2.24
C SER A 142 3.55 -7.53 0.94
N ARG A 143 2.59 -8.46 0.95
CA ARG A 143 1.81 -8.82 -0.23
C ARG A 143 0.33 -8.88 0.11
N VAL A 144 -0.51 -8.26 -0.72
CA VAL A 144 -1.96 -8.23 -0.56
C VAL A 144 -2.62 -8.73 -1.84
N ARG A 145 -3.36 -9.83 -1.76
CA ARG A 145 -4.21 -10.35 -2.83
C ARG A 145 -5.54 -9.59 -2.87
N LEU A 146 -5.89 -9.10 -4.05
CA LEU A 146 -7.13 -8.34 -4.24
C LEU A 146 -8.25 -9.24 -4.79
N PHE A 147 -9.43 -9.09 -4.20
CA PHE A 147 -10.68 -9.64 -4.69
C PHE A 147 -11.64 -8.50 -5.01
N TYR A 148 -12.10 -8.44 -6.26
CA TYR A 148 -13.08 -7.46 -6.70
C TYR A 148 -14.48 -8.05 -6.55
N VAL A 149 -15.25 -7.57 -5.56
CA VAL A 149 -16.57 -8.08 -5.19
C VAL A 149 -17.72 -7.20 -5.69
#